data_AF-A0A726KXI1-F1
#
_entry.id   AF-A0A726KXI1-F1
#
_cell.length_a   1.000
_cell.length_b   1.000
_cell.length_c   1.000
_cell.angle_alpha   90.00
_cell.angle_beta   90.00
_cell.angle_gamma   90.00
#
_symmetry.space_group_name_H-M   'P 1'
#
loop_
_entity.id
_entity.type
_entity.pdbx_description
1 polymer ?
#
loop_
_entity_poly.entity_id
_entity_poly.type
_entity_poly.pdbx_seq_one_letter_code
_entity_poly.pdbx_strand_id
1 'polypeptide(L)'
;VTNLDFDHYIDRASPNLFKYCASGKHIPQAILVMRKAGGNPLEYLKYTFTDLIVAVVSPSGSHDGEIASRETVELSFSTVKQEYVVQNQQGGSGGTITAGYDFKANKEI
;
A
#
# COMPACT_ATOMS: atom_id res chain seq x y z
N VAL A 1 2.98 13.90 -5.41
CA VAL A 1 2.66 12.54 -4.93
C VAL A 1 1.73 11.91 -5.96
N THR A 2 2.02 10.68 -6.39
CA THR A 2 1.22 9.92 -7.36
C THR A 2 0.33 8.91 -6.63
N ASN A 3 -0.49 8.16 -7.37
CA ASN A 3 -1.19 6.98 -6.84
C ASN A 3 -0.20 5.98 -6.22
N LEU A 4 -0.71 5.15 -5.31
CA LEU A 4 0.00 3.98 -4.82
C LEU A 4 -0.18 2.85 -5.84
N ASP A 5 0.93 2.37 -6.39
CA ASP A 5 0.98 1.21 -7.28
C ASP A 5 1.55 0.00 -6.51
N PHE A 6 0.89 -1.16 -6.63
CA PHE A 6 1.43 -2.42 -6.12
C PHE A 6 1.01 -3.63 -6.95
N ASP A 7 1.89 -4.64 -6.98
CA ASP A 7 1.63 -5.94 -7.56
C ASP A 7 1.34 -6.99 -6.48
N HIS A 8 0.32 -7.81 -6.71
CA HIS A 8 0.11 -9.03 -5.91
C HIS A 8 -0.26 -10.22 -6.79
N TYR A 9 -0.34 -11.41 -6.18
CA TYR A 9 -0.88 -12.58 -6.87
C TYR A 9 -2.39 -12.45 -6.97
N ILE A 10 -2.95 -13.01 -8.04
CA ILE A 10 -4.41 -13.19 -8.09
C ILE A 10 -4.84 -14.06 -6.91
N ASP A 11 -5.70 -13.51 -6.06
CA ASP A 11 -6.12 -14.10 -4.81
C ASP A 11 -7.58 -13.75 -4.49
N ARG A 12 -7.99 -13.93 -3.22
CA ARG A 12 -9.37 -13.66 -2.79
C ARG A 12 -9.75 -12.17 -2.87
N ALA A 13 -8.78 -11.27 -2.86
CA ALA A 13 -9.00 -9.83 -2.97
C ALA A 13 -9.35 -9.42 -4.41
N SER A 14 -8.86 -10.11 -5.44
CA SER A 14 -8.99 -9.72 -6.85
C SER A 14 -10.43 -9.39 -7.28
N PRO A 15 -11.45 -10.25 -7.01
CA PRO A 15 -12.83 -9.93 -7.40
C PRO A 15 -13.40 -8.72 -6.65
N ASN A 16 -12.94 -8.48 -5.42
CA ASN A 16 -13.35 -7.31 -4.65
C ASN A 16 -12.68 -6.05 -5.20
N LEU A 17 -11.37 -6.09 -5.49
CA LEU A 17 -10.65 -4.97 -6.09
C LEU A 17 -11.26 -4.57 -7.43
N PHE A 18 -11.57 -5.55 -8.29
CA PHE A 18 -12.32 -5.33 -9.53
C PHE A 18 -13.67 -4.64 -9.27
N LYS A 19 -14.45 -5.11 -8.30
CA LYS A 19 -15.75 -4.50 -7.95
C LYS A 19 -15.60 -3.06 -7.46
N TYR A 20 -14.61 -2.78 -6.63
CA TYR A 20 -14.34 -1.42 -6.14
C TYR A 20 -13.86 -0.50 -7.27
N CYS A 21 -13.01 -1.01 -8.18
CA CYS A 21 -12.57 -0.30 -9.38
C CYS A 21 -13.74 0.03 -10.30
N ALA A 22 -14.62 -0.93 -10.59
CA ALA A 22 -15.76 -0.75 -11.48
C ALA A 22 -16.86 0.17 -10.89
N SER A 23 -17.03 0.14 -9.56
CA SER A 23 -18.07 0.96 -8.89
C SER A 23 -17.58 2.35 -8.49
N GLY A 24 -16.27 2.61 -8.47
CA GLY A 24 -15.70 3.84 -7.93
C GLY A 24 -15.97 4.03 -6.42
N LYS A 25 -16.36 2.96 -5.71
CA LYS A 25 -16.70 3.05 -4.28
C LYS A 25 -15.45 3.38 -3.48
N HIS A 26 -15.59 4.30 -2.53
CA HIS A 26 -14.49 4.69 -1.65
C HIS A 26 -14.21 3.62 -0.57
N ILE A 27 -12.92 3.47 -0.26
CA ILE A 27 -12.38 2.65 0.82
C ILE A 27 -11.88 3.61 1.92
N PRO A 28 -12.32 3.47 3.17
CA PRO A 28 -11.97 4.44 4.22
C PRO A 28 -10.47 4.55 4.49
N GLN A 29 -9.76 3.42 4.50
CA GLN A 29 -8.35 3.35 4.86
C GLN A 29 -7.66 2.14 4.22
N ALA A 30 -6.39 2.30 3.86
CA ALA A 30 -5.47 1.22 3.54
C ALA A 30 -4.11 1.48 4.22
N ILE A 31 -3.41 0.40 4.61
CA ILE A 31 -2.11 0.49 5.26
C ILE A 31 -1.13 -0.41 4.51
N LEU A 32 -0.05 0.19 4.00
CA LEU A 32 1.08 -0.55 3.41
C LEU A 32 2.22 -0.60 4.42
N VAL A 33 2.75 -1.79 4.68
CA VAL A 33 3.82 -2.00 5.66
C VAL A 33 4.98 -2.74 5.01
N MET A 34 6.20 -2.23 5.20
CA MET A 34 7.44 -2.93 4.86
C MET A 34 8.13 -3.38 6.14
N ARG A 35 8.56 -4.64 6.14
CA ARG A 35 9.15 -5.30 7.30
C ARG A 35 10.46 -5.96 6.91
N LYS A 36 11.49 -5.79 7.75
CA LYS A 36 12.79 -6.46 7.53
C LYS A 36 12.64 -7.98 7.70
N ALA A 37 13.41 -8.73 6.93
CA ALA A 37 13.57 -10.17 7.12
C ALA A 37 14.58 -10.46 8.26
N GLY A 38 14.58 -11.69 8.79
CA GLY A 38 15.53 -12.15 9.80
C GLY A 38 15.00 -12.13 11.23
N GLY A 39 15.91 -12.26 12.20
CA GLY A 39 15.57 -12.49 13.62
C GLY A 39 14.83 -11.35 14.32
N ASN A 40 15.01 -10.11 13.86
CA ASN A 40 14.31 -8.92 14.36
C ASN A 40 13.47 -8.29 13.23
N PRO A 41 12.25 -8.79 12.97
CA PRO A 41 11.43 -8.36 11.85
C PRO A 41 10.74 -7.02 12.11
N LEU A 42 11.53 -5.95 12.14
CA LEU A 42 11.04 -4.59 12.37
C LEU A 42 10.20 -4.09 11.18
N GLU A 43 8.98 -3.63 11.46
CA GLU A 43 8.17 -2.81 10.54
C GLU A 43 8.81 -1.42 10.46
N TYR A 44 9.68 -1.21 9.47
CA TYR A 44 10.49 -0.01 9.40
C TYR A 44 9.85 1.10 8.57
N LEU A 45 8.86 0.78 7.74
CA LEU A 45 8.16 1.76 6.92
C LEU A 45 6.68 1.41 6.84
N LYS A 46 5.84 2.39 7.14
CA LYS A 46 4.38 2.27 7.12
C LYS A 46 3.77 3.48 6.42
N TYR A 47 2.90 3.22 5.47
CA TYR A 47 2.05 4.22 4.86
C TYR A 47 0.61 3.98 5.28
N THR A 48 -0.06 5.00 5.79
CA THR A 48 -1.50 5.01 6.05
C THR A 48 -2.15 5.96 5.06
N PHE A 49 -3.04 5.43 4.23
CA PHE A 49 -3.80 6.19 3.25
C PHE A 49 -5.25 6.27 3.71
N THR A 50 -5.94 7.37 3.44
CA THR A 50 -7.37 7.52 3.73
C THR A 50 -8.14 8.04 2.54
N ASP A 51 -9.45 7.75 2.52
CA ASP A 51 -10.38 8.12 1.45
C ASP A 51 -9.86 7.67 0.08
N LEU A 52 -9.75 6.35 -0.10
CA LEU A 52 -9.16 5.74 -1.29
C LEU A 52 -10.20 5.34 -2.32
N ILE A 53 -9.79 5.32 -3.58
CA ILE A 53 -10.47 4.59 -4.67
C ILE A 53 -9.49 3.64 -5.33
N VAL A 54 -10.00 2.51 -5.83
CA VAL A 54 -9.23 1.63 -6.72
C VAL A 54 -9.31 2.25 -8.12
N ALA A 55 -8.19 2.78 -8.61
CA ALA A 55 -8.12 3.51 -9.88
C ALA A 55 -7.85 2.57 -11.06
N VAL A 56 -7.01 1.54 -10.85
CA VAL A 56 -6.63 0.57 -11.87
C VAL A 56 -6.59 -0.82 -11.25
N VAL A 57 -7.07 -1.81 -12.00
CA VAL A 57 -6.85 -3.24 -11.76
C VAL A 57 -6.43 -3.87 -13.09
N SER A 58 -5.21 -4.37 -13.18
CA SER A 58 -4.62 -4.93 -14.39
C SER A 58 -4.10 -6.34 -14.14
N PRO A 59 -4.96 -7.37 -14.28
CA PRO A 59 -4.55 -8.77 -14.12
C PRO A 59 -3.72 -9.24 -15.32
N SER A 60 -2.72 -10.08 -15.06
CA SER A 60 -1.85 -10.70 -16.05
C SER A 60 -1.54 -12.16 -15.70
N GLY A 61 -1.29 -12.98 -16.71
CA GLY A 61 -0.94 -14.39 -16.54
C GLY A 61 -0.09 -14.89 -17.70
N SER A 62 0.71 -15.93 -17.44
CA SER A 62 1.53 -16.58 -18.47
C SER A 62 0.92 -17.91 -18.91
N HIS A 63 1.00 -18.19 -20.21
CA HIS A 63 0.52 -19.45 -20.79
C HIS A 63 1.40 -20.65 -20.41
N ASP A 64 2.71 -20.44 -20.24
CA ASP A 64 3.69 -21.49 -19.93
C ASP A 64 3.74 -21.87 -18.44
N GLY A 65 2.96 -21.20 -17.58
CA GLY A 65 2.82 -21.54 -16.16
C GLY A 65 4.07 -21.30 -15.31
N GLU A 66 5.12 -20.70 -15.86
CA GLU A 66 6.38 -20.47 -15.15
C GLU A 66 6.24 -19.35 -14.10
N ILE A 67 5.23 -18.48 -14.28
CA ILE A 67 4.91 -17.37 -13.38
C ILE A 67 3.45 -17.49 -12.93
N ALA A 68 3.23 -17.62 -11.62
CA ALA A 68 1.89 -17.58 -11.04
C ALA A 68 1.23 -16.22 -11.34
N SER A 69 -0.06 -16.25 -11.74
CA SER A 69 -0.79 -15.07 -12.20
C SER A 69 -0.72 -13.90 -11.21
N ARG A 70 -0.47 -12.70 -11.74
CA ARG A 70 -0.29 -11.46 -10.99
C ARG A 70 -1.37 -10.46 -11.35
N GLU A 71 -1.58 -9.47 -10.51
CA GLU A 71 -2.34 -8.28 -10.86
C GLU A 71 -1.67 -7.03 -10.30
N THR A 72 -1.60 -6.00 -11.14
CA THR A 72 -1.15 -4.66 -10.78
C THR A 72 -2.36 -3.83 -10.38
N VAL A 73 -2.27 -3.10 -9.27
CA VAL A 73 -3.37 -2.32 -8.70
C VAL A 73 -2.88 -0.93 -8.36
N GLU A 74 -3.65 0.09 -8.79
CA GLU A 74 -3.41 1.48 -8.38
C GLU A 74 -4.50 1.97 -7.42
N LEU A 75 -4.09 2.57 -6.31
CA LEU A 75 -4.97 3.26 -5.37
C LEU A 75 -4.73 4.76 -5.41
N SER A 76 -5.78 5.53 -5.65
CA SER A 76 -5.79 6.98 -5.44
C SER A 76 -6.36 7.29 -4.05
N PHE A 77 -5.93 8.38 -3.43
CA PHE A 77 -6.24 8.71 -2.03
C PHE A 77 -6.27 10.21 -1.77
N SER A 78 -7.01 10.65 -0.75
CA SER A 78 -7.03 12.07 -0.35
C SER A 78 -5.87 12.46 0.57
N THR A 79 -5.37 11.50 1.35
CA THR A 79 -4.42 11.75 2.44
C THR A 79 -3.44 10.60 2.54
N VAL A 80 -2.18 10.93 2.84
CA VAL A 80 -1.14 9.95 3.13
C VAL A 80 -0.37 10.34 4.39
N LYS A 81 -0.13 9.37 5.26
CA LYS A 81 0.80 9.48 6.39
C LYS A 81 1.88 8.43 6.23
N GLN A 82 3.13 8.86 6.28
CA GLN A 82 4.32 8.01 6.21
C GLN A 82 5.01 7.98 7.57
N GLU A 83 5.33 6.78 8.04
CA GLU A 83 6.01 6.54 9.30
C GLU A 83 7.24 5.67 9.03
N TYR A 84 8.43 6.19 9.36
CA TYR A 84 9.70 5.47 9.24
C TYR A 84 10.29 5.21 10.62
N VAL A 85 10.50 3.94 10.96
CA VAL A 85 11.06 3.52 12.25
C VAL A 85 12.56 3.33 12.10
N VAL A 86 13.34 4.14 12.83
CA VAL A 86 14.79 4.00 12.91
C VAL A 86 15.13 2.73 13.68
N GLN A 87 16.06 1.94 13.17
CA GLN A 87 16.54 0.75 13.88
C GLN A 87 17.76 1.12 14.74
N ASN A 88 17.74 0.76 16.02
CA ASN A 88 18.87 0.92 16.92
C ASN A 88 19.90 -0.22 16.74
N GLN A 89 21.06 -0.12 17.41
CA GLN A 89 22.13 -1.13 17.31
C GLN A 89 21.72 -2.52 17.82
N GLN A 90 20.76 -2.60 18.76
CA GLN A 90 20.21 -3.88 19.23
C GLN A 90 19.17 -4.48 18.26
N GLY A 91 18.87 -3.80 17.15
CA GLY A 91 17.90 -4.23 16.16
C GLY A 91 16.44 -3.86 16.47
N GLY A 92 16.18 -3.16 17.57
CA GLY A 92 14.86 -2.63 17.95
C GLY A 92 14.58 -1.22 17.40
N SER A 93 13.48 -0.61 17.83
CA SER A 93 13.16 0.78 17.46
C SER A 93 14.06 1.79 18.19
N GLY A 94 14.60 2.75 17.44
CA GLY A 94 15.34 3.92 17.92
C GLY A 94 14.52 5.21 17.82
N GLY A 95 13.23 5.12 17.55
CA GLY A 95 12.33 6.26 17.30
C GLY A 95 11.64 6.18 15.94
N THR A 96 10.60 7.00 15.77
CA THR A 96 9.80 7.06 14.54
C THR A 96 9.81 8.49 14.01
N ILE A 97 10.09 8.63 12.72
CA ILE A 97 9.91 9.89 11.99
C ILE A 97 8.59 9.77 11.23
N THR A 98 7.74 10.78 11.37
CA THR A 98 6.41 10.81 10.76
C THR A 98 6.26 12.08 9.94
N ALA A 99 5.67 11.94 8.75
CA ALA A 99 5.21 13.04 7.92
C ALA A 99 3.90 12.65 7.26
N GLY A 100 3.03 13.62 6.98
CA GLY A 100 1.81 13.35 6.23
C GLY A 100 1.24 14.58 5.58
N TYR A 101 0.36 14.35 4.62
CA TYR A 101 -0.28 15.40 3.86
C TYR A 101 -1.73 15.04 3.51
N ASP A 102 -2.61 16.02 3.62
CA ASP A 102 -3.98 15.99 3.12
C ASP A 102 -4.05 16.81 1.82
N PHE A 103 -4.17 16.12 0.68
CA PHE A 103 -4.22 16.74 -0.64
C PHE A 103 -5.54 17.43 -0.90
N LYS A 104 -6.63 16.98 -0.26
CA LYS A 104 -7.96 17.58 -0.42
C LYS A 104 -8.05 18.90 0.33
N ALA A 105 -7.45 18.97 1.52
CA ALA A 105 -7.35 20.20 2.31
C ALA A 105 -6.10 21.05 1.98
N ASN A 106 -5.18 20.53 1.16
CA ASN A 106 -3.91 21.15 0.77
C ASN A 106 -3.07 21.60 1.97
N LYS A 107 -2.86 20.71 2.94
CA LYS A 107 -2.11 20.98 4.18
C LYS A 107 -1.41 19.74 4.74
N GLU A 108 -0.40 19.97 5.57
CA GLU A 108 0.24 18.94 6.38
C GLU A 108 -0.70 18.39 7.46
N ILE A 109 -0.46 17.15 7.89
CA ILE A 109 -1.17 16.46 8.99
C ILE A 109 -0.20 15.95 10.05
#